data_AF-A0A7C3TQ96-F1
#
_entry.id   AF-A0A7C3TQ96-F1
#
_cell.length_a   1.000
_cell.length_b   1.000
_cell.length_c   1.000
_cell.angle_alpha   90.00
_cell.angle_beta   90.00
_cell.angle_gamma   90.00
#
_symmetry.space_group_name_H-M   'P 1'
#
loop_
_entity.id
_entity.type
_entity.pdbx_description
1 polymer ?
#
loop_
_entity_poly.entity_id
_entity_poly.type
_entity_poly.pdbx_seq_one_letter_code
_entity_poly.pdbx_strand_id
1 'polypeptide(L)'
;MVYRKKIRPPPYANIQILAISTLRKLHLLQIEMGKKEEKLIIHEFARIIREFFSKAFDIQKKFTYIELAELARSRKLEKELANQIAEFSMLMTEMEYGTKEPSLTEIAKALKFAILIVEKISGLKLYEAFSKRAEEQLKKLEAKKEEVKLKEEKEEPKEKYRLTEKDKENIKKLTELVEECEKLLAEHKIEEAEKMYAQIREIYNQLPDEVKVKLYSETVRIIKIYNEIMKNIA
;
A
#
# COMPACT_ATOMS: atom_id res chain seq x y z
N MET A 1 28.17 19.40 11.33
CA MET A 1 27.28 18.80 12.35
C MET A 1 25.87 18.70 11.78
N VAL A 2 25.45 17.52 11.32
CA VAL A 2 24.09 17.33 10.77
C VAL A 2 23.16 16.96 11.93
N TYR A 3 22.23 17.85 12.27
CA TYR A 3 21.17 17.61 13.25
C TYR A 3 20.25 16.48 12.75
N ARG A 4 20.49 15.24 13.19
CA ARG A 4 19.48 14.18 13.13
C ARG A 4 18.37 14.55 14.10
N LYS A 5 17.30 15.19 13.61
CA LYS A 5 16.04 15.32 14.38
C LYS A 5 15.57 13.91 14.72
N LYS A 6 15.72 13.50 15.98
CA LYS A 6 14.97 12.39 16.55
C LYS A 6 13.49 12.79 16.48
N ILE A 7 12.79 12.32 15.46
CA ILE A 7 11.34 12.49 15.35
C ILE A 7 10.75 11.74 16.54
N ARG A 8 10.27 12.49 17.55
CA ARG A 8 9.58 11.90 18.70
C ARG A 8 8.30 11.24 18.16
N PRO A 9 7.98 10.00 18.59
CA PRO A 9 6.65 9.47 18.32
C PRO A 9 5.61 10.45 18.87
N PRO A 10 4.46 10.62 18.19
CA PRO A 10 3.38 11.46 18.72
C PRO A 10 3.01 10.99 20.14
N PRO A 11 2.56 11.89 21.02
CA PRO A 11 2.23 11.53 22.40
C PRO A 11 1.24 10.36 22.41
N TYR A 12 1.52 9.34 23.21
CA TYR A 12 0.82 8.05 23.23
C TYR A 12 -0.73 8.15 23.34
N ALA A 13 -1.27 9.24 23.89
CA ALA A 13 -2.71 9.50 23.91
C ALA A 13 -3.30 9.76 22.50
N ASN A 14 -2.56 10.41 21.61
CA ASN A 14 -3.01 10.73 20.25
C ASN A 14 -2.98 9.51 19.33
N ILE A 15 -2.04 8.57 19.52
CA ILE A 15 -1.98 7.34 18.71
C ILE A 15 -3.13 6.39 19.05
N GLN A 16 -3.55 6.30 20.32
CA GLN A 16 -4.67 5.46 20.73
C GLN A 16 -6.01 6.00 20.20
N ILE A 17 -6.24 7.31 20.28
CA ILE A 17 -7.46 7.94 19.71
C ILE A 17 -7.50 7.74 18.19
N LEU A 18 -6.37 7.95 17.52
CA LEU A 18 -6.24 7.68 16.09
C LEU A 18 -6.54 6.22 15.77
N ALA A 19 -5.97 5.28 16.52
CA ALA A 19 -6.17 3.85 16.33
C ALA A 19 -7.64 3.44 16.56
N ILE A 20 -8.31 3.95 17.60
CA ILE A 20 -9.75 3.68 17.83
C ILE A 20 -10.59 4.15 16.63
N SER A 21 -10.31 5.35 16.12
CA SER A 21 -11.03 5.86 14.95
C SER A 21 -10.74 5.02 13.70
N THR A 22 -9.48 4.61 13.49
CA THR A 22 -9.07 3.77 12.36
C THR A 22 -9.72 2.39 12.44
N LEU A 23 -9.65 1.73 13.60
CA LEU A 23 -10.24 0.41 13.83
C LEU A 23 -11.75 0.42 13.59
N ARG A 24 -12.47 1.45 14.04
CA ARG A 24 -13.90 1.62 13.73
C ARG A 24 -14.15 1.70 12.22
N LYS A 25 -13.37 2.50 11.49
CA LYS A 25 -13.48 2.63 10.03
C LYS A 25 -13.19 1.29 9.33
N LEU A 26 -12.15 0.57 9.75
CA LEU A 26 -11.79 -0.74 9.19
C LEU A 26 -12.87 -1.80 9.47
N HIS A 27 -13.45 -1.82 10.67
CA HIS A 27 -14.55 -2.73 10.99
C HIS A 27 -15.84 -2.39 10.23
N LEU A 28 -16.17 -1.10 10.06
CA LEU A 28 -17.30 -0.70 9.21
C LEU A 28 -17.08 -1.16 7.76
N LEU A 29 -15.87 -0.95 7.24
CA LEU A 29 -15.53 -1.40 5.89
C LEU A 29 -15.66 -2.92 5.75
N GLN A 30 -15.24 -3.68 6.76
CA GLN A 30 -15.42 -5.13 6.83
C GLN A 30 -16.90 -5.56 6.83
N ILE A 31 -17.80 -4.79 7.46
CA ILE A 31 -19.26 -5.05 7.45
C ILE A 31 -19.89 -4.68 6.09
N GLU A 32 -19.33 -3.69 5.42
CA GLU A 32 -19.77 -3.25 4.09
C GLU A 32 -19.18 -4.11 2.96
N MET A 33 -18.22 -4.98 3.26
CA MET A 33 -17.69 -5.95 2.30
C MET A 33 -18.80 -6.83 1.74
N GLY A 34 -18.83 -6.95 0.41
CA GLY A 34 -19.85 -7.70 -0.31
C GLY A 34 -21.17 -6.95 -0.51
N LYS A 35 -21.30 -5.69 -0.03
CA LYS A 35 -22.39 -4.76 -0.37
C LYS A 35 -21.99 -3.68 -1.35
N LYS A 36 -20.67 -3.47 -1.52
CA LYS A 36 -20.05 -2.50 -2.42
C LYS A 36 -19.13 -3.23 -3.40
N GLU A 37 -18.84 -2.60 -4.53
CA GLU A 37 -17.83 -3.07 -5.48
C GLU A 37 -16.45 -3.15 -4.81
N GLU A 38 -15.70 -4.19 -5.16
CA GLU A 38 -14.38 -4.50 -4.59
C GLU A 38 -13.41 -3.33 -4.74
N LYS A 39 -13.40 -2.67 -5.90
CA LYS A 39 -12.57 -1.47 -6.16
C LYS A 39 -12.86 -0.33 -5.20
N LEU A 40 -14.14 -0.10 -4.90
CA LEU A 40 -14.55 0.98 -3.99
C LEU A 40 -14.11 0.66 -2.55
N ILE A 41 -14.23 -0.61 -2.15
CA ILE A 41 -13.76 -1.11 -0.85
C ILE A 41 -12.25 -0.91 -0.73
N ILE A 42 -11.47 -1.29 -1.76
CA ILE A 42 -10.01 -1.13 -1.76
C ILE A 42 -9.62 0.34 -1.67
N HIS A 43 -10.29 1.22 -2.41
CA HIS A 43 -10.00 2.65 -2.37
C HIS A 43 -10.31 3.28 -1.00
N GLU A 44 -11.45 2.92 -0.39
CA GLU A 44 -11.76 3.33 0.98
C GLU A 44 -10.76 2.76 1.99
N PHE A 45 -10.37 1.49 1.84
CA PHE A 45 -9.41 0.81 2.69
C PHE A 45 -8.05 1.50 2.65
N ALA A 46 -7.52 1.70 1.45
CA ALA A 46 -6.31 2.44 1.14
C ALA A 46 -6.27 3.81 1.82
N ARG A 47 -7.36 4.56 1.70
CA ARG A 47 -7.49 5.89 2.30
C ARG A 47 -7.41 5.84 3.82
N ILE A 48 -8.13 4.90 4.45
CA ILE A 48 -8.12 4.72 5.92
C ILE A 48 -6.71 4.40 6.42
N ILE A 49 -6.03 3.51 5.72
CA ILE A 49 -4.69 3.03 6.07
C ILE A 49 -3.63 4.12 5.87
N ARG A 50 -3.65 4.82 4.74
CA ARG A 50 -2.76 5.97 4.51
C ARG A 50 -2.96 7.06 5.56
N GLU A 51 -4.20 7.34 5.95
CA GLU A 51 -4.46 8.30 7.03
C GLU A 51 -3.85 7.85 8.36
N PHE A 52 -3.99 6.57 8.71
CA PHE A 52 -3.42 6.03 9.94
C PHE A 52 -1.89 6.11 9.94
N PHE A 53 -1.24 5.53 8.93
CA PHE A 53 0.21 5.43 8.86
C PHE A 53 0.88 6.80 8.71
N SER A 54 0.28 7.73 7.95
CA SER A 54 0.81 9.10 7.85
C SER A 54 0.90 9.80 9.20
N LYS A 55 -0.16 9.69 10.02
CA LYS A 55 -0.18 10.27 11.36
C LYS A 55 0.64 9.47 12.37
N ALA A 56 0.64 8.15 12.28
CA ALA A 56 1.36 7.27 13.20
C ALA A 56 2.89 7.40 13.05
N PHE A 57 3.36 7.53 11.81
CA PHE A 57 4.78 7.64 11.48
C PHE A 57 5.24 9.07 11.22
N ASP A 58 4.36 10.07 11.31
CA ASP A 58 4.65 11.47 11.01
C ASP A 58 5.28 11.62 9.61
N ILE A 59 4.56 11.10 8.62
CA ILE A 59 4.94 11.12 7.19
C ILE A 59 3.82 11.72 6.35
N GLN A 60 4.14 12.18 5.15
CA GLN A 60 3.14 12.74 4.24
C GLN A 60 2.10 11.69 3.85
N LYS A 61 0.83 12.10 3.66
CA LYS A 61 -0.28 11.19 3.30
C LYS A 61 -0.10 10.47 1.96
N LYS A 62 0.69 11.04 1.05
CA LYS A 62 0.98 10.49 -0.29
C LYS A 62 2.25 9.62 -0.26
N PHE A 63 2.28 8.64 0.64
CA PHE A 63 3.37 7.67 0.68
C PHE A 63 3.01 6.42 -0.12
N THR A 64 4.01 5.75 -0.68
CA THR A 64 3.91 4.42 -1.28
C THR A 64 4.05 3.34 -0.21
N TYR A 65 3.42 2.19 -0.39
CA TYR A 65 3.55 1.10 0.57
C TYR A 65 5.01 0.59 0.71
N ILE A 66 5.86 0.84 -0.29
CA ILE A 66 7.31 0.61 -0.20
C ILE A 66 7.93 1.52 0.86
N GLU A 67 7.68 2.82 0.77
CA GLU A 67 8.18 3.80 1.75
C GLU A 67 7.71 3.45 3.16
N LEU A 68 6.49 2.94 3.30
CA LEU A 68 5.98 2.45 4.58
C LEU A 68 6.79 1.26 5.12
N ALA A 69 7.10 0.27 4.28
CA ALA A 69 7.90 -0.89 4.68
C ALA A 69 9.34 -0.49 5.08
N GLU A 70 9.96 0.43 4.33
CA GLU A 70 11.29 0.98 4.66
C GLU A 70 11.28 1.77 5.97
N LEU A 71 10.22 2.57 6.19
CA LEU A 71 10.02 3.32 7.44
C LEU A 71 9.85 2.40 8.63
N ALA A 72 9.09 1.32 8.49
CA ALA A 72 8.88 0.34 9.56
C ALA A 72 10.21 -0.29 10.02
N ARG A 73 11.10 -0.61 9.08
CA ARG A 73 12.44 -1.17 9.37
C ARG A 73 13.39 -0.14 9.97
N SER A 74 13.36 1.10 9.47
CA SER A 74 14.27 2.17 9.95
C SER A 74 13.89 2.74 11.33
N ARG A 75 12.61 2.64 11.73
CA ARG A 75 12.09 3.17 13.02
C ARG A 75 12.39 2.30 14.26
N LYS A 76 13.17 1.22 14.13
CA LYS A 76 13.45 0.26 15.22
C LYS A 76 12.18 -0.31 15.86
N LEU A 77 11.14 -0.55 15.06
CA LEU A 77 10.01 -1.37 15.51
C LEU A 77 10.50 -2.78 15.85
N GLU A 78 9.72 -3.51 16.65
CA GLU A 78 9.94 -4.94 16.83
C GLU A 78 10.01 -5.64 15.48
N LYS A 79 10.99 -6.54 15.31
CA LYS A 79 11.26 -7.21 14.04
C LYS A 79 10.02 -7.89 13.46
N GLU A 80 9.20 -8.50 14.31
CA GLU A 80 7.94 -9.12 13.91
C GLU A 80 6.93 -8.11 13.36
N LEU A 81 6.76 -6.96 14.02
CA LEU A 81 5.85 -5.91 13.57
C LEU A 81 6.34 -5.25 12.27
N ALA A 82 7.64 -5.03 12.13
CA ALA A 82 8.22 -4.51 10.90
C ALA A 82 8.00 -5.47 9.70
N ASN A 83 8.11 -6.78 9.93
CA ASN A 83 7.82 -7.79 8.92
C ASN A 83 6.33 -7.82 8.56
N GLN A 84 5.43 -7.72 9.54
CA GLN A 84 3.99 -7.65 9.30
C GLN A 84 3.61 -6.41 8.47
N ILE A 85 4.21 -5.25 8.76
CA ILE A 85 4.00 -4.04 7.96
C ILE A 85 4.53 -4.22 6.53
N ALA A 86 5.65 -4.91 6.34
CA ALA A 86 6.20 -5.18 5.00
C ALA A 86 5.31 -6.14 4.19
N GLU A 87 4.85 -7.23 4.78
CA GLU A 87 3.90 -8.17 4.15
C GLU A 87 2.58 -7.48 3.81
N PHE A 88 2.08 -6.63 4.71
CA PHE A 88 0.88 -5.84 4.48
C PHE A 88 1.05 -4.86 3.33
N SER A 89 2.22 -4.22 3.27
CA SER A 89 2.58 -3.27 2.22
C SER A 89 2.60 -3.92 0.84
N MET A 90 3.13 -5.15 0.74
CA MET A 90 3.06 -5.93 -0.50
C MET A 90 1.61 -6.21 -0.89
N LEU A 91 0.82 -6.70 0.06
CA LEU A 91 -0.56 -7.09 -0.21
C LEU A 91 -1.44 -5.90 -0.62
N MET A 92 -1.26 -4.73 0.01
CA MET A 92 -1.91 -3.49 -0.44
C MET A 92 -1.46 -3.04 -1.82
N THR A 93 -0.18 -3.23 -2.14
CA THR A 93 0.36 -2.89 -3.46
C THR A 93 -0.27 -3.76 -4.55
N GLU A 94 -0.38 -5.06 -4.29
CA GLU A 94 -1.05 -6.00 -5.19
C GLU A 94 -2.54 -5.69 -5.33
N MET A 95 -3.24 -5.27 -4.28
CA MET A 95 -4.67 -4.97 -4.39
C MET A 95 -4.99 -3.62 -5.03
N GLU A 96 -4.25 -2.56 -4.70
CA GLU A 96 -4.53 -1.23 -5.27
C GLU A 96 -4.03 -1.10 -6.69
N TYR A 97 -2.94 -1.78 -6.99
CA TYR A 97 -2.24 -1.56 -8.24
C TYR A 97 -2.28 -2.82 -9.12
N GLY A 98 -2.38 -4.03 -8.58
CA GLY A 98 -2.45 -5.33 -9.28
C GLY A 98 -3.16 -5.38 -10.64
N THR A 99 -2.63 -6.18 -11.57
CA THR A 99 -3.36 -6.52 -12.82
C THR A 99 -4.58 -7.40 -12.59
N LYS A 100 -4.61 -8.13 -11.47
CA LYS A 100 -5.75 -8.97 -11.07
C LYS A 100 -6.62 -8.18 -10.11
N GLU A 101 -7.92 -8.14 -10.40
CA GLU A 101 -8.89 -7.67 -9.41
C GLU A 101 -8.84 -8.59 -8.20
N PRO A 102 -8.56 -8.05 -6.99
CA PRO A 102 -8.44 -8.88 -5.82
C PRO A 102 -9.81 -9.38 -5.40
N SER A 103 -9.86 -10.65 -5.02
CA SER A 103 -11.05 -11.30 -4.50
C SER A 103 -11.46 -10.69 -3.16
N LEU A 104 -12.75 -10.80 -2.81
CA LEU A 104 -13.24 -10.44 -1.48
C LEU A 104 -12.48 -11.16 -0.36
N THR A 105 -12.01 -12.39 -0.60
CA THR A 105 -11.19 -13.14 0.36
C THR A 105 -9.83 -12.49 0.60
N GLU A 106 -9.18 -12.01 -0.46
CA GLU A 106 -7.90 -11.29 -0.36
C GLU A 106 -8.09 -9.95 0.36
N ILE A 107 -9.14 -9.21 0.03
CA ILE A 107 -9.49 -7.95 0.71
C ILE A 107 -9.78 -8.21 2.20
N ALA A 108 -10.48 -9.28 2.54
CA ALA A 108 -10.81 -9.64 3.92
C ALA A 108 -9.55 -10.00 4.71
N LYS A 109 -8.64 -10.77 4.08
CA LYS A 109 -7.33 -11.10 4.66
C LYS A 109 -6.52 -9.84 4.93
N ALA A 110 -6.50 -8.91 3.98
CA ALA A 110 -5.82 -7.63 4.11
C ALA A 110 -6.36 -6.78 5.26
N LEU A 111 -7.69 -6.70 5.38
CA LEU A 111 -8.36 -5.96 6.45
C LEU A 111 -8.05 -6.53 7.82
N LYS A 112 -8.13 -7.86 7.97
CA LYS A 112 -7.72 -8.54 9.22
C LYS A 112 -6.27 -8.21 9.58
N PHE A 113 -5.40 -8.20 8.58
CA PHE A 113 -3.99 -7.93 8.79
C PHE A 113 -3.71 -6.48 9.20
N ALA A 114 -4.38 -5.53 8.54
CA ALA A 114 -4.28 -4.12 8.90
C ALA A 114 -4.82 -3.82 10.30
N ILE A 115 -5.93 -4.45 10.69
CA ILE A 115 -6.49 -4.31 12.04
C ILE A 115 -5.44 -4.74 13.08
N LEU A 116 -4.84 -5.91 12.90
CA LEU A 116 -3.81 -6.44 13.81
C LEU A 116 -2.58 -5.51 13.90
N ILE A 117 -2.16 -4.91 12.79
CA ILE A 117 -1.05 -3.95 12.77
C ILE A 117 -1.40 -2.66 13.52
N VAL A 118 -2.61 -2.11 13.31
CA VAL A 118 -3.09 -0.90 14.01
C VAL A 118 -3.13 -1.12 15.52
N GLU A 119 -3.57 -2.30 15.94
CA GLU A 119 -3.58 -2.71 17.35
C GLU A 119 -2.19 -2.80 17.95
N LYS A 120 -1.27 -3.50 17.28
CA LYS A 120 0.12 -3.62 17.74
C LYS A 120 0.82 -2.27 17.84
N ILE A 121 0.61 -1.38 16.88
CA ILE A 121 1.19 -0.02 16.90
C ILE A 121 0.61 0.83 18.04
N SER A 122 -0.67 0.65 18.38
CA SER A 122 -1.36 1.47 19.39
C SER A 122 -1.31 0.88 20.81
N GLY A 123 -0.96 -0.39 20.95
CA GLY A 123 -1.03 -1.13 22.21
C GLY A 123 -2.46 -1.44 22.66
N LEU A 124 -3.47 -1.27 21.79
CA LEU A 124 -4.86 -1.57 22.07
C LEU A 124 -5.17 -3.04 21.71
N LYS A 125 -5.90 -3.75 22.59
CA LYS A 125 -6.48 -5.08 22.29
C LYS A 125 -8.00 -4.94 22.15
N LEU A 126 -8.49 -4.61 20.95
CA LEU A 126 -9.92 -4.41 20.65
C LEU A 126 -10.51 -5.52 19.75
N TYR A 127 -9.66 -6.32 19.10
CA TYR A 127 -9.98 -7.28 18.06
C TYR A 127 -10.86 -8.43 18.54
N GLU A 128 -10.64 -8.94 19.75
CA GLU A 128 -11.41 -10.06 20.29
C GLU A 128 -12.91 -9.73 20.45
N ALA A 129 -13.25 -8.47 20.71
CA ALA A 129 -14.63 -8.04 20.91
C ALA A 129 -15.37 -7.77 19.58
N PHE A 130 -14.68 -7.27 18.54
CA PHE A 130 -15.29 -6.94 17.24
C PHE A 130 -15.24 -8.10 16.23
N SER A 131 -14.19 -8.94 16.26
CA SER A 131 -13.99 -10.09 15.36
C SER A 131 -15.15 -11.09 15.42
N LYS A 132 -15.65 -11.43 16.63
CA LYS A 132 -16.77 -12.38 16.80
C LYS A 132 -18.05 -11.92 16.09
N ARG A 133 -18.37 -10.62 16.16
CA ARG A 133 -19.55 -10.04 15.49
C ARG A 133 -19.40 -9.98 13.97
N ALA A 134 -18.20 -9.70 13.47
CA ALA A 134 -17.93 -9.63 12.03
C ALA A 134 -17.95 -11.03 11.38
N GLU A 135 -17.40 -12.05 12.05
CA GLU A 135 -17.40 -13.42 11.55
C GLU A 135 -18.80 -14.07 11.55
N GLU A 136 -19.65 -13.74 12.53
CA GLU A 136 -21.07 -14.14 12.51
C GLU A 136 -21.87 -13.49 11.37
N GLN A 137 -21.54 -12.25 10.99
CA GLN A 137 -22.22 -11.57 9.88
C GLN A 137 -21.74 -12.05 8.51
N LEU A 138 -20.45 -12.37 8.35
CA LEU A 138 -19.91 -12.93 7.11
C LEU A 138 -20.58 -14.27 6.76
N LYS A 139 -20.72 -15.17 7.75
CA LYS A 139 -21.43 -16.46 7.55
C LYS A 139 -22.90 -16.28 7.16
N LYS A 140 -23.56 -15.21 7.62
CA LYS A 140 -24.95 -14.89 7.26
C LYS A 140 -25.07 -14.28 5.85
N LEU A 141 -24.02 -13.62 5.35
CA LEU A 141 -23.98 -13.03 4.01
C LEU A 141 -23.64 -14.09 2.94
N GLU A 142 -22.80 -15.07 3.26
CA GLU A 142 -22.52 -16.23 2.38
C GLU A 142 -23.79 -17.05 2.08
N ALA A 143 -24.70 -17.17 3.05
CA ALA A 143 -25.98 -17.87 2.89
C ALA A 143 -27.04 -17.09 2.08
N LYS A 144 -26.80 -15.80 1.78
CA LYS A 144 -27.77 -14.91 1.11
C LYS A 144 -27.42 -14.59 -0.35
N LYS A 145 -26.29 -15.09 -0.86
CA LYS A 145 -25.73 -14.74 -2.19
C LYS A 145 -26.22 -15.61 -3.36
N GLU A 146 -27.40 -16.22 -3.26
CA GLU A 146 -28.04 -16.93 -4.38
C GLU A 146 -29.16 -16.13 -5.08
N GLU A 147 -29.52 -14.93 -4.61
CA GLU A 147 -30.54 -14.12 -5.25
C GLU A 147 -30.07 -12.68 -5.51
N VAL A 148 -30.31 -12.27 -6.76
CA VAL A 148 -30.38 -10.90 -7.29
C VAL A 148 -29.13 -10.35 -7.99
N LYS A 149 -29.23 -10.34 -9.32
CA LYS A 149 -28.45 -9.57 -10.30
C LYS A 149 -28.88 -8.09 -10.34
N LEU A 150 -27.88 -7.25 -10.58
CA LEU A 150 -27.86 -5.93 -11.24
C LEU A 150 -28.73 -4.78 -10.70
N LYS A 151 -28.06 -3.64 -10.43
CA LYS A 151 -28.26 -2.38 -11.18
C LYS A 151 -27.05 -1.43 -10.99
N GLU A 152 -26.39 -1.10 -12.11
CA GLU A 152 -25.39 -0.04 -12.26
C GLU A 152 -26.06 1.34 -12.41
N GLU A 153 -25.34 2.39 -12.01
CA GLU A 153 -25.19 3.75 -12.61
C GLU A 153 -24.70 4.71 -11.50
N LYS A 154 -23.77 5.68 -11.63
CA LYS A 154 -22.77 6.15 -12.62
C LYS A 154 -21.97 7.24 -11.86
N GLU A 155 -20.64 7.28 -11.93
CA GLU A 155 -19.84 8.45 -11.47
C GLU A 155 -19.32 9.28 -12.65
N GLU A 156 -19.31 10.60 -12.48
CA GLU A 156 -18.97 11.63 -13.47
C GLU A 156 -17.47 11.70 -13.84
N PRO A 157 -17.12 12.19 -15.04
CA PRO A 157 -15.74 12.14 -15.56
C PRO A 157 -14.84 13.22 -14.92
N LYS A 158 -13.71 12.81 -14.33
CA LYS A 158 -12.63 13.74 -13.95
C LYS A 158 -11.70 14.03 -15.13
N GLU A 159 -11.29 15.30 -15.22
CA GLU A 159 -10.58 15.93 -16.34
C GLU A 159 -9.35 15.17 -16.88
N LYS A 160 -9.20 15.23 -18.21
CA LYS A 160 -8.05 14.68 -18.96
C LYS A 160 -6.79 15.52 -18.72
N TYR A 161 -5.92 15.07 -17.83
CA TYR A 161 -4.54 15.58 -17.75
C TYR A 161 -3.79 15.30 -19.07
N ARG A 162 -3.29 16.36 -19.73
CA ARG A 162 -2.45 16.25 -20.94
C ARG A 162 -0.99 16.11 -20.52
N LEU A 163 -0.36 14.98 -20.88
CA LEU A 163 1.07 14.74 -20.71
C LEU A 163 1.88 15.80 -21.45
N THR A 164 2.90 16.36 -20.79
CA THR A 164 3.88 17.22 -21.47
C THR A 164 4.86 16.36 -22.30
N GLU A 165 5.53 16.95 -23.29
CA GLU A 165 6.56 16.24 -24.08
C GLU A 165 7.71 15.75 -23.19
N LYS A 166 8.06 16.51 -22.15
CA LYS A 166 9.08 16.13 -21.16
C LYS A 166 8.66 14.90 -20.35
N ASP A 167 7.37 14.78 -19.99
CA ASP A 167 6.85 13.60 -19.31
C ASP A 167 6.96 12.36 -20.19
N LYS A 168 6.64 12.47 -21.48
CA LYS A 168 6.75 11.36 -22.44
C LYS A 168 8.19 10.88 -22.61
N GLU A 169 9.14 11.82 -22.67
CA GLU A 169 10.56 11.51 -22.79
C GLU A 169 11.09 10.82 -21.53
N ASN A 170 10.72 11.32 -20.35
CA ASN A 170 11.06 10.68 -19.08
C ASN A 170 10.45 9.28 -18.94
N ILE A 171 9.22 9.07 -19.39
CA ILE A 171 8.57 7.74 -19.42
C ILE A 171 9.36 6.78 -20.29
N LYS A 172 9.70 7.18 -21.52
CA LYS A 172 10.44 6.32 -22.45
C LYS A 172 11.79 5.91 -21.87
N LYS A 173 12.53 6.89 -21.33
CA LYS A 173 13.82 6.66 -20.68
C LYS A 173 13.70 5.76 -19.45
N LEU A 174 12.64 5.93 -18.66
CA LEU A 174 12.35 5.08 -17.51
C LEU A 174 12.12 3.62 -17.95
N THR A 175 11.30 3.38 -18.98
CA THR A 175 11.02 2.04 -19.49
C THR A 175 12.29 1.35 -20.00
N GLU A 176 13.13 2.07 -20.75
CA GLU A 176 14.42 1.57 -21.25
C GLU A 176 15.36 1.16 -20.11
N LEU A 177 15.51 2.02 -19.09
CA LEU A 177 16.37 1.72 -17.94
C LEU A 177 15.85 0.54 -17.10
N VAL A 178 14.53 0.42 -16.95
CA VAL A 178 13.92 -0.72 -16.25
C VAL A 178 14.20 -2.03 -16.98
N GLU A 179 14.08 -2.05 -18.31
CA GLU A 179 14.40 -3.21 -19.14
C GLU A 179 15.87 -3.61 -19.05
N GLU A 180 16.77 -2.63 -19.11
CA GLU A 180 18.21 -2.86 -19.03
C GLU A 180 18.62 -3.35 -17.62
N CYS A 181 18.03 -2.79 -16.58
CA CYS A 181 18.30 -3.21 -15.20
C CYS A 181 17.81 -4.63 -14.91
N GLU A 182 16.68 -5.05 -15.48
CA GLU A 182 16.22 -6.46 -15.39
C GLU A 182 17.19 -7.42 -16.08
N LYS A 183 17.79 -7.03 -17.22
CA LYS A 183 18.83 -7.84 -17.87
C LYS A 183 20.09 -7.96 -17.01
N LEU A 184 20.55 -6.86 -16.40
CA LEU A 184 21.70 -6.89 -15.50
C LEU A 184 21.47 -7.82 -14.30
N LEU A 185 20.25 -7.85 -13.76
CA LEU A 185 19.87 -8.79 -12.71
C LEU A 185 19.87 -10.24 -13.18
N ALA A 186 19.34 -10.52 -14.38
CA ALA A 186 19.38 -11.85 -14.97
C ALA A 186 20.82 -12.34 -15.26
N GLU A 187 21.74 -11.42 -15.54
CA GLU A 187 23.18 -11.69 -15.72
C GLU A 187 23.97 -11.71 -14.40
N HIS A 188 23.31 -11.60 -13.24
CA HIS A 188 23.93 -11.52 -11.91
C HIS A 188 24.92 -10.35 -11.72
N LYS A 189 24.80 -9.28 -12.51
CA LYS A 189 25.62 -8.05 -12.40
C LYS A 189 25.00 -7.07 -11.39
N ILE A 190 25.02 -7.46 -10.11
CA ILE A 190 24.29 -6.76 -9.05
C ILE A 190 24.75 -5.32 -8.83
N GLU A 191 26.07 -5.04 -8.86
CA GLU A 191 26.60 -3.68 -8.67
C GLU A 191 26.21 -2.71 -9.80
N GLU A 192 26.11 -3.21 -11.03
CA GLU A 192 25.68 -2.42 -12.19
C GLU A 192 24.16 -2.16 -12.12
N ALA A 193 23.38 -3.19 -11.73
CA ALA A 193 21.95 -3.07 -11.51
C ALA A 193 21.62 -2.06 -10.38
N GLU A 194 22.41 -2.01 -9.31
CA GLU A 194 22.23 -1.03 -8.22
C GLU A 194 22.43 0.41 -8.71
N LYS A 195 23.49 0.66 -9.50
CA LYS A 195 23.73 1.99 -10.09
C LYS A 195 22.62 2.40 -11.04
N MET A 196 22.12 1.45 -11.84
CA MET A 196 21.03 1.70 -12.78
C MET A 196 19.70 1.95 -12.05
N TYR A 197 19.43 1.21 -10.97
CA TYR A 197 18.28 1.44 -10.11
C TYR A 197 18.26 2.86 -9.51
N ALA A 198 19.42 3.40 -9.13
CA ALA A 198 19.50 4.78 -8.65
C ALA A 198 19.02 5.80 -9.72
N GLN A 199 19.37 5.58 -10.99
CA GLN A 199 18.94 6.42 -12.12
C GLN A 199 17.44 6.28 -12.41
N ILE A 200 16.92 5.04 -12.38
CA ILE A 200 15.49 4.73 -12.49
C ILE A 200 14.71 5.50 -11.43
N ARG A 201 15.17 5.45 -10.16
CA ARG A 201 14.52 6.12 -9.03
C ARG A 201 14.49 7.63 -9.20
N GLU A 202 15.58 8.22 -9.70
CA GLU A 202 15.66 9.66 -9.93
C GLU A 202 14.62 10.12 -10.97
N ILE A 203 14.57 9.44 -12.12
CA ILE A 203 13.61 9.76 -13.20
C ILE A 203 12.17 9.52 -12.73
N TYR A 204 11.92 8.41 -12.04
CA TYR A 204 10.59 8.10 -11.52
C TYR A 204 10.10 9.15 -10.53
N ASN A 205 10.98 9.67 -9.66
CA ASN A 205 10.61 10.70 -8.68
C ASN A 205 10.27 12.05 -9.32
N GLN A 206 10.83 12.36 -10.49
CA GLN A 206 10.57 13.60 -11.23
C GLN A 206 9.23 13.61 -11.96
N LEU A 207 8.56 12.47 -12.11
CA LEU A 207 7.26 12.38 -12.77
C LEU A 207 6.14 12.96 -11.87
N PRO A 208 5.08 13.54 -12.45
CA PRO A 208 3.87 13.91 -11.71
C PRO A 208 3.13 12.67 -11.14
N ASP A 209 2.44 12.82 -10.01
CA ASP A 209 1.70 11.72 -9.37
C ASP A 209 0.66 11.10 -10.32
N GLU A 210 -0.01 11.94 -11.10
CA GLU A 210 -1.04 11.55 -12.08
C GLU A 210 -0.47 10.71 -13.23
N VAL A 211 0.83 10.86 -13.50
CA VAL A 211 1.56 10.11 -14.52
C VAL A 211 2.07 8.79 -13.94
N LYS A 212 2.58 8.80 -12.70
CA LYS A 212 3.00 7.58 -11.99
C LYS A 212 1.86 6.55 -11.89
N VAL A 213 0.64 7.01 -11.65
CA VAL A 213 -0.57 6.16 -11.62
C VAL A 213 -0.81 5.43 -12.94
N LYS A 214 -0.38 6.01 -14.08
CA LYS A 214 -0.53 5.40 -15.41
C LYS A 214 0.63 4.47 -15.78
N LEU A 215 1.79 4.58 -15.12
CA LEU A 215 2.98 3.74 -15.32
C LEU A 215 2.99 2.55 -14.38
N TYR A 216 1.85 1.87 -14.34
CA TYR A 216 1.62 0.80 -13.38
C TYR A 216 2.59 -0.38 -13.60
N SER A 217 2.75 -0.82 -14.85
CA SER A 217 3.67 -1.90 -15.23
C SER A 217 5.11 -1.63 -14.83
N GLU A 218 5.59 -0.42 -15.11
CA GLU A 218 6.95 0.04 -14.81
C GLU A 218 7.16 0.12 -13.30
N THR A 219 6.18 0.66 -12.56
CA THR A 219 6.27 0.75 -11.10
C THR A 219 6.46 -0.63 -10.46
N VAL A 220 5.70 -1.65 -10.89
CA VAL A 220 5.86 -3.02 -10.38
C VAL A 220 7.25 -3.58 -10.68
N ARG A 221 7.75 -3.34 -11.90
CA ARG A 221 9.09 -3.80 -12.32
C ARG A 221 10.20 -3.15 -11.50
N ILE A 222 10.11 -1.85 -11.24
CA ILE A 222 11.04 -1.09 -10.39
C ILE A 222 11.11 -1.68 -8.97
N ILE A 223 9.97 -2.10 -8.41
CA ILE A 223 9.92 -2.74 -7.08
C ILE A 223 10.60 -4.10 -7.09
N LYS A 224 10.35 -4.91 -8.12
CA LYS A 224 10.99 -6.22 -8.27
C LYS A 224 12.50 -6.09 -8.37
N ILE A 225 12.98 -5.14 -9.18
CA ILE A 225 14.40 -4.79 -9.31
C ILE A 225 15.00 -4.48 -7.94
N TYR A 226 14.38 -3.58 -7.17
CA TYR A 226 14.85 -3.22 -5.84
C TYR A 226 14.98 -4.43 -4.91
N ASN A 227 13.94 -5.27 -4.83
CA ASN A 227 13.94 -6.43 -3.94
C ASN A 227 14.99 -7.47 -4.35
N GLU A 228 15.20 -7.69 -5.64
CA GLU A 228 16.25 -8.58 -6.17
C GLU A 228 17.65 -8.06 -5.81
N ILE A 229 17.93 -6.77 -6.02
CA ILE A 229 19.20 -6.15 -5.63
C ILE A 229 19.44 -6.35 -4.13
N MET A 230 18.45 -6.02 -3.30
CA MET A 230 18.57 -6.10 -1.84
C MET A 230 18.73 -7.53 -1.33
N LYS A 231 18.15 -8.53 -2.01
CA LYS A 231 18.29 -9.95 -1.66
C LYS A 231 19.71 -10.48 -1.91
N ASN A 232 20.42 -9.92 -2.87
CA ASN A 232 21.77 -10.35 -3.25
C ASN A 232 22.89 -9.53 -2.57
N ILE A 233 22.54 -8.46 -1.84
CA ILE A 233 23.48 -7.64 -1.04
C ILE A 233 23.47 -8.02 0.46
N ALA A 234 22.43 -8.73 0.93
CA ALA A 234 22.26 -9.16 2.32
C ALA A 234 22.98 -10.48 2.64
#